data_AF-A0A5E7S8U1-F1
#
_entry.id   AF-A0A5E7S8U1-F1
#
_cell.length_a   1.000
_cell.length_b   1.000
_cell.length_c   1.000
_cell.angle_alpha   90.00
_cell.angle_beta   90.00
_cell.angle_gamma   90.00
#
_symmetry.space_group_name_H-M   'P 1'
#
loop_
_entity.id
_entity.type
_entity.pdbx_description
1 polymer ?
#
loop_
_entity_poly.entity_id
_entity_poly.type
_entity_poly.pdbx_seq_one_letter_code
_entity_poly.pdbx_strand_id
1 'polypeptide(L)'
;MKSIILALALIATGAQAAEEADDNPCDAVENDIQTLECSAYSRTTAEDLLSENYKSLTERMQMRYGKNPAQLTDITAKLKAAQQQWLKTRDTDCAVEAFPATSGSKAFTIAQNDCVARMSDERSEFLESIGQE
;
A
#
# COMPACT_ATOMS: atom_id res chain seq x y z
N MET A 1 14.75 40.59 58.41
CA MET A 1 15.79 39.62 58.01
C MET A 1 15.09 38.36 57.52
N LYS A 2 15.41 37.92 56.29
CA LYS A 2 15.22 36.55 55.74
C LYS A 2 13.76 36.06 55.61
N SER A 3 13.28 35.44 54.54
CA SER A 3 13.79 35.11 53.20
C SER A 3 12.53 34.81 52.37
N ILE A 4 12.38 35.39 51.18
CA ILE A 4 11.31 35.01 50.25
C ILE A 4 11.87 33.88 49.39
N ILE A 5 11.38 32.66 49.59
CA ILE A 5 11.73 31.51 48.76
C ILE A 5 10.68 31.41 47.65
N LEU A 6 11.05 31.82 46.42
CA LEU A 6 10.30 31.48 45.22
C LEU A 6 10.63 30.03 44.85
N ALA A 7 9.67 29.12 45.01
CA ALA A 7 9.73 27.80 44.41
C ALA A 7 9.13 27.87 43.00
N LEU A 8 9.98 27.83 41.96
CA LEU A 8 9.52 27.56 40.60
C LEU A 8 9.21 26.07 40.47
N ALA A 9 7.93 25.72 40.46
CA ALA A 9 7.48 24.41 40.04
C ALA A 9 7.48 24.37 38.50
N LEU A 10 8.50 23.76 37.91
CA LEU A 10 8.51 23.37 36.50
C LEU A 10 7.58 22.16 36.34
N ILE A 11 6.33 22.42 35.98
CA ILE A 11 5.42 21.37 35.53
C ILE A 11 5.86 21.01 34.10
N ALA A 12 6.73 20.01 33.99
CA ALA A 12 6.98 19.36 32.71
C ALA A 12 5.71 18.60 32.32
N THR A 13 4.83 19.25 31.57
CA THR A 13 3.79 18.55 30.81
C THR A 13 4.50 17.76 29.71
N GLY A 14 4.92 16.53 30.04
CA GLY A 14 5.25 15.54 29.03
C GLY A 14 3.99 15.27 28.23
N ALA A 15 3.85 15.89 27.07
CA ALA A 15 2.93 15.42 26.06
C ALA A 15 3.46 14.05 25.63
N GLN A 16 2.96 12.99 26.27
CA GLN A 16 3.03 11.65 25.71
C GLN A 16 2.11 11.70 24.51
N ALA A 17 2.67 11.96 23.34
CA ALA A 17 2.10 11.47 22.10
C ALA A 17 2.10 9.95 22.26
N ALA A 18 0.97 9.40 22.73
CA ALA A 18 0.67 8.01 22.45
C ALA A 18 0.52 7.99 20.92
N GLU A 19 1.57 7.56 20.23
CA GLU A 19 1.40 7.03 18.90
C GLU A 19 0.43 5.85 19.10
N GLU A 20 -0.82 6.03 18.70
CA GLU A 20 -1.69 4.89 18.51
C GLU A 20 -1.02 4.09 17.39
N ALA A 21 -0.28 3.06 17.79
CA ALA A 21 0.27 2.10 16.86
C ALA A 21 -0.94 1.54 16.10
N ASP A 22 -1.00 1.81 14.79
CA ASP A 22 -1.96 1.15 13.92
C ASP A 22 -1.83 -0.35 14.19
N ASP A 23 -2.91 -0.98 14.66
CA ASP A 23 -2.93 -2.38 15.05
C ASP A 23 -2.79 -3.23 13.77
N ASN A 24 -1.54 -3.50 13.37
CA ASN A 24 -1.24 -4.35 12.23
C ASN A 24 -1.55 -5.81 12.60
N PRO A 25 -2.59 -6.44 12.04
CA PRO A 25 -2.97 -7.80 12.40
C PRO A 25 -1.92 -8.85 11.98
N CYS A 26 -0.91 -8.45 11.20
CA CYS A 26 0.23 -9.29 10.86
C CYS A 26 1.29 -9.35 11.96
N ASP A 27 1.35 -8.40 12.88
CA ASP A 27 2.36 -8.38 13.96
C ASP A 27 2.10 -9.47 15.02
N ALA A 28 0.87 -9.96 15.09
CA ALA A 28 0.45 -11.04 15.99
C ALA A 28 0.60 -12.45 15.38
N VAL A 29 1.14 -12.57 14.16
CA VAL A 29 1.30 -13.85 13.47
C VAL A 29 2.55 -14.58 13.98
N GLU A 30 2.37 -15.79 14.52
CA GLU A 30 3.48 -16.67 14.91
C GLU A 30 3.78 -17.72 13.82
N ASN A 31 5.07 -18.00 13.59
CA ASN A 31 5.57 -19.07 12.71
C ASN A 31 5.29 -18.91 11.20
N ASP A 32 5.24 -17.68 10.69
CA ASP A 32 5.07 -17.35 9.25
C ASP A 32 3.77 -17.92 8.61
N ILE A 33 2.78 -18.31 9.43
CA ILE A 33 1.48 -18.77 8.94
C ILE A 33 0.54 -17.59 8.86
N GLN A 34 0.34 -17.06 7.65
CA GLN A 34 -0.61 -15.99 7.39
C GLN A 34 -2.00 -16.30 7.99
N THR A 35 -2.49 -15.44 8.87
CA THR A 35 -3.89 -15.49 9.29
C THR A 35 -4.79 -14.92 8.20
N LEU A 36 -6.09 -15.24 8.24
CA LEU A 36 -7.03 -14.64 7.30
C LEU A 36 -7.04 -13.11 7.43
N GLU A 37 -6.98 -12.60 8.66
CA GLU A 37 -6.96 -11.16 8.97
C GLU A 37 -5.70 -10.50 8.44
N CYS A 38 -4.52 -11.07 8.69
CA CYS A 38 -3.27 -10.56 8.14
C CYS A 38 -3.28 -10.58 6.60
N SER A 39 -3.70 -11.69 5.96
CA SER A 39 -3.77 -11.74 4.49
C SER A 39 -4.68 -10.65 3.91
N ALA A 40 -5.82 -10.38 4.55
CA ALA A 40 -6.75 -9.35 4.10
C ALA A 40 -6.18 -7.94 4.30
N TYR A 41 -5.46 -7.72 5.40
CA TYR A 41 -4.73 -6.48 5.65
C TYR A 41 -3.64 -6.27 4.59
N SER A 42 -2.73 -7.23 4.41
CA SER A 42 -1.65 -7.16 3.41
C SER A 42 -2.17 -6.91 2.01
N ARG A 43 -3.25 -7.59 1.61
CA ARG A 43 -3.93 -7.33 0.34
C ARG A 43 -4.35 -5.86 0.22
N THR A 44 -5.06 -5.36 1.23
CA THR A 44 -5.59 -3.99 1.22
C THR A 44 -4.45 -2.98 1.13
N THR A 45 -3.44 -3.12 1.98
CA THR A 45 -2.25 -2.25 1.99
C THR A 45 -1.53 -2.24 0.65
N ALA A 46 -1.34 -3.41 0.02
CA ALA A 46 -0.69 -3.50 -1.29
C ALA A 46 -1.55 -2.92 -2.43
N GLU A 47 -2.88 -3.10 -2.40
CA GLU A 47 -3.79 -2.48 -3.37
C GLU A 47 -3.84 -0.94 -3.21
N ASP A 48 -3.77 -0.44 -1.97
CA ASP A 48 -3.67 1.00 -1.67
C ASP A 48 -2.34 1.58 -2.16
N LEU A 49 -1.21 0.94 -1.84
CA LEU A 49 0.11 1.33 -2.34
C LEU A 49 0.15 1.38 -3.87
N LEU A 50 -0.45 0.38 -4.53
CA LEU A 50 -0.55 0.35 -5.98
C LEU A 50 -1.36 1.53 -6.54
N SER A 51 -2.48 1.87 -5.89
CA SER A 51 -3.31 3.01 -6.27
C SER A 51 -2.54 4.32 -6.14
N GLU A 52 -1.83 4.50 -5.03
CA GLU A 52 -0.96 5.65 -4.76
C GLU A 52 0.14 5.76 -5.81
N ASN A 53 0.84 4.66 -6.11
CA ASN A 53 1.92 4.65 -7.09
C ASN A 53 1.44 4.93 -8.52
N TYR A 54 0.26 4.43 -8.89
CA TYR A 54 -0.37 4.78 -10.16
C TYR A 54 -0.69 6.27 -10.22
N LYS A 55 -1.26 6.85 -9.15
CA LYS A 55 -1.52 8.29 -9.06
C LYS A 55 -0.23 9.10 -9.19
N SER A 56 0.80 8.77 -8.42
CA SER A 56 2.11 9.43 -8.48
C SER A 56 2.74 9.34 -9.88
N LEU A 57 2.60 8.20 -10.58
CA LEU A 57 3.03 8.10 -11.97
C LEU A 57 2.29 9.07 -12.88
N THR A 58 0.95 9.17 -12.77
CA THR A 58 0.18 10.12 -13.58
C THR A 58 0.58 11.58 -13.31
N GLU A 59 0.87 11.93 -12.05
CA GLU A 59 1.38 13.25 -11.67
C GLU A 59 2.77 13.51 -12.26
N ARG A 60 3.67 12.52 -12.24
CA ARG A 60 4.99 12.62 -12.91
C ARG A 60 4.84 12.87 -14.41
N MET A 61 3.93 12.16 -15.08
CA MET A 61 3.67 12.36 -16.51
C MET A 61 3.12 13.77 -16.79
N GLN A 62 2.23 14.28 -15.93
CA GLN A 62 1.72 15.64 -16.01
C GLN A 62 2.84 16.69 -15.87
N MET A 63 3.73 16.51 -14.90
CA MET A 63 4.86 17.44 -14.70
C MET A 63 5.80 17.45 -15.91
N ARG A 64 6.12 16.28 -16.46
CA ARG A 64 7.09 16.16 -17.56
C ARG A 64 6.52 16.57 -18.92
N TYR A 65 5.27 16.21 -19.20
CA TYR A 65 4.65 16.37 -20.52
C TYR A 65 3.53 17.41 -20.55
N GLY A 66 3.27 18.13 -19.47
CA GLY A 66 2.17 19.11 -19.38
C GLY A 66 2.22 20.24 -20.41
N LYS A 67 3.40 20.53 -20.98
CA LYS A 67 3.57 21.51 -22.07
C LYS A 67 3.28 20.95 -23.46
N ASN A 68 3.11 19.63 -23.59
CA ASN A 68 2.75 18.92 -24.82
C ASN A 68 1.46 18.10 -24.61
N PRO A 69 0.28 18.72 -24.77
CA PRO A 69 -1.00 18.08 -24.46
C PRO A 69 -1.26 16.79 -25.24
N ALA A 70 -0.81 16.71 -26.49
CA ALA A 70 -0.99 15.52 -27.32
C ALA A 70 -0.19 14.33 -26.76
N GLN A 71 1.08 14.55 -26.41
CA GLN A 71 1.94 13.51 -25.82
C GLN A 71 1.46 13.09 -24.43
N LEU A 72 1.06 14.05 -23.59
CA LEU A 72 0.48 13.76 -22.28
C LEU A 72 -0.78 12.90 -22.39
N THR A 73 -1.70 13.27 -23.30
CA THR A 73 -2.94 12.50 -23.53
C THR A 73 -2.63 11.08 -23.96
N ASP A 74 -1.70 10.91 -24.90
CA ASP A 74 -1.29 9.59 -25.41
C ASP A 74 -0.68 8.70 -24.32
N ILE A 75 0.30 9.18 -23.54
CA ILE A 75 0.94 8.37 -22.51
C ILE A 75 -0.05 8.02 -21.37
N THR A 76 -0.89 8.97 -20.95
CA THR A 76 -1.85 8.73 -19.87
C THR A 76 -2.92 7.72 -20.28
N ALA A 77 -3.36 7.76 -21.56
CA ALA A 77 -4.28 6.76 -22.11
C ALA A 77 -3.66 5.36 -22.13
N LYS A 78 -2.38 5.24 -22.52
CA LYS A 78 -1.63 3.97 -22.51
C LYS A 78 -1.46 3.41 -21.10
N LEU A 79 -1.08 4.24 -20.14
CA LEU A 79 -0.95 3.84 -18.73
C LEU A 79 -2.27 3.30 -18.18
N LYS A 80 -3.38 4.00 -18.45
CA LYS A 80 -4.71 3.56 -18.04
C LYS A 80 -5.09 2.22 -18.64
N ALA A 81 -4.89 2.05 -19.95
CA ALA A 81 -5.20 0.80 -20.63
C ALA A 81 -4.36 -0.37 -20.09
N ALA A 82 -3.04 -0.15 -19.92
CA ALA A 82 -2.13 -1.16 -19.38
C ALA A 82 -2.51 -1.56 -17.95
N GLN A 83 -2.85 -0.59 -17.09
CA GLN A 83 -3.25 -0.88 -15.71
C GLN A 83 -4.55 -1.69 -15.64
N GLN A 84 -5.54 -1.37 -16.49
CA GLN A 84 -6.79 -2.13 -16.57
C GLN A 84 -6.60 -3.56 -17.07
N GLN A 85 -5.68 -3.79 -17.99
CA GLN A 85 -5.33 -5.13 -18.48
C GLN A 85 -4.55 -5.92 -17.43
N TRP A 86 -3.62 -5.25 -16.74
CA TRP A 86 -2.84 -5.86 -15.67
C TRP A 86 -3.74 -6.33 -14.53
N LEU A 87 -4.74 -5.54 -14.10
CA LEU A 87 -5.70 -5.96 -13.07
C LEU A 87 -6.42 -7.25 -13.43
N LYS A 88 -6.85 -7.40 -14.70
CA LYS A 88 -7.48 -8.65 -15.17
C LYS A 88 -6.53 -9.82 -15.12
N THR A 89 -5.28 -9.61 -15.55
CA THR A 89 -4.23 -10.63 -15.52
C THR A 89 -3.98 -11.07 -14.08
N ARG A 90 -3.85 -10.11 -13.16
CA ARG A 90 -3.66 -10.36 -11.73
C ARG A 90 -4.78 -11.22 -11.17
N ASP A 91 -6.03 -10.82 -11.40
CA ASP A 91 -7.18 -11.53 -10.86
C ASP A 91 -7.29 -12.95 -11.45
N THR A 92 -6.96 -13.15 -12.73
CA THR A 92 -6.96 -14.49 -13.34
C THR A 92 -5.81 -15.37 -12.84
N ASP A 93 -4.62 -14.80 -12.68
CA ASP A 93 -3.45 -15.54 -12.21
C ASP A 93 -3.63 -15.93 -10.74
N CYS A 94 -4.15 -15.05 -9.89
CA CYS A 94 -4.43 -15.38 -8.49
C CYS A 94 -5.52 -16.44 -8.31
N ALA A 95 -6.48 -16.52 -9.22
CA ALA A 95 -7.45 -17.62 -9.22
C ALA A 95 -6.77 -18.96 -9.57
N VAL A 96 -5.74 -18.95 -10.41
CA VAL A 96 -4.93 -20.14 -10.75
C VAL A 96 -3.98 -20.51 -9.61
N GLU A 97 -3.26 -19.55 -9.02
CA GLU A 97 -2.33 -19.77 -7.91
C GLU A 97 -3.02 -20.35 -6.67
N ALA A 98 -4.29 -20.02 -6.45
CA ALA A 98 -5.06 -20.57 -5.34
C ALA A 98 -5.41 -22.06 -5.50
N PHE A 99 -5.14 -22.70 -6.65
CA PHE A 99 -5.36 -24.13 -6.85
C PHE A 99 -4.37 -24.97 -6.00
N PRO A 100 -4.81 -26.06 -5.34
CA PRO A 100 -6.10 -26.74 -5.44
C PRO A 100 -7.13 -26.34 -4.38
N ALA A 101 -6.94 -25.22 -3.68
CA ALA A 101 -7.86 -24.82 -2.62
C ALA A 101 -9.27 -24.58 -3.19
N THR A 102 -10.29 -25.10 -2.50
CA THR A 102 -11.68 -24.96 -2.93
C THR A 102 -12.11 -23.50 -2.85
N SER A 103 -12.68 -22.98 -3.93
CA SER A 103 -13.25 -21.63 -3.96
C SER A 103 -14.22 -21.39 -2.80
N GLY A 104 -14.05 -20.26 -2.10
CA GLY A 104 -14.82 -19.89 -0.91
C GLY A 104 -14.31 -20.49 0.41
N SER A 105 -13.30 -21.37 0.39
CA SER A 105 -12.64 -21.83 1.62
C SER A 105 -11.67 -20.78 2.18
N LYS A 106 -11.38 -20.86 3.49
CA LYS A 106 -10.38 -19.99 4.14
C LYS A 106 -9.01 -20.07 3.45
N ALA A 107 -8.56 -21.27 3.09
CA ALA A 107 -7.27 -21.46 2.42
C ALA A 107 -7.24 -20.80 1.03
N PHE A 108 -8.33 -20.90 0.27
CA PHE A 108 -8.45 -20.23 -1.02
C PHE A 108 -8.42 -18.71 -0.88
N THR A 109 -9.12 -18.14 0.12
CA THR A 109 -9.12 -16.70 0.36
C THR A 109 -7.74 -16.19 0.77
N ILE A 110 -7.04 -16.89 1.66
CA ILE A 110 -5.66 -16.53 2.05
C ILE A 110 -4.75 -16.56 0.82
N ALA A 111 -4.76 -17.66 0.06
CA ALA A 111 -3.92 -17.78 -1.13
C ALA A 111 -4.20 -16.68 -2.18
N GLN A 112 -5.47 -16.32 -2.38
CA GLN A 112 -5.82 -15.20 -3.27
C GLN A 112 -5.31 -13.86 -2.73
N ASN A 113 -5.49 -13.60 -1.45
CA ASN A 113 -5.05 -12.35 -0.83
C ASN A 113 -3.53 -12.19 -0.94
N ASP A 114 -2.78 -13.25 -0.61
CA ASP A 114 -1.32 -13.24 -0.67
C ASP A 114 -0.81 -13.04 -2.11
N CYS A 115 -1.43 -13.71 -3.10
CA CYS A 115 -1.12 -13.49 -4.50
C CYS A 115 -1.40 -12.05 -4.95
N VAL A 116 -2.57 -11.50 -4.60
CA VAL A 116 -2.94 -10.13 -4.96
C VAL A 116 -1.99 -9.13 -4.32
N ALA A 117 -1.60 -9.34 -3.06
CA ALA A 117 -0.64 -8.48 -2.37
C ALA A 117 0.70 -8.46 -3.11
N ARG A 118 1.33 -9.63 -3.28
CA ARG A 118 2.63 -9.78 -3.96
C ARG A 118 2.62 -9.13 -5.35
N MET A 119 1.64 -9.44 -6.19
CA MET A 119 1.62 -8.89 -7.55
C MET A 119 1.34 -7.39 -7.55
N SER A 120 0.58 -6.87 -6.60
CA SER A 120 0.34 -5.43 -6.47
C SER A 120 1.60 -4.69 -6.02
N ASP A 121 2.43 -5.27 -5.16
CA ASP A 121 3.74 -4.73 -4.77
C ASP A 121 4.71 -4.72 -5.97
N GLU A 122 4.86 -5.84 -6.67
CA GLU A 122 5.68 -5.94 -7.89
C GLU A 122 5.25 -4.91 -8.96
N ARG A 123 3.93 -4.71 -9.09
CA ARG A 123 3.39 -3.71 -10.01
C ARG A 123 3.67 -2.29 -9.53
N SER A 124 3.61 -2.04 -8.23
CA SER A 124 3.94 -0.74 -7.65
C SER A 124 5.38 -0.37 -7.97
N GLU A 125 6.33 -1.27 -7.76
CA GLU A 125 7.75 -1.07 -8.13
C GLU A 125 7.91 -0.79 -9.64
N PHE A 126 7.20 -1.53 -10.49
CA PHE A 126 7.20 -1.27 -11.92
C PHE A 126 6.68 0.14 -12.24
N LEU A 127 5.56 0.57 -11.65
CA LEU A 127 5.00 1.91 -11.87
C LEU A 127 5.94 2.99 -11.34
N GLU A 128 6.60 2.77 -10.21
CA GLU A 128 7.63 3.66 -9.66
C GLU A 128 8.78 3.84 -10.63
N SER A 129 9.26 2.78 -11.28
CA SER A 129 10.40 2.84 -12.22
C SER A 129 10.15 3.75 -13.45
N ILE A 130 8.89 3.99 -13.81
CA ILE A 130 8.54 4.75 -15.01
C ILE A 130 8.70 6.26 -14.76
N GLY A 131 9.47 6.90 -15.65
CA GLY A 131 9.62 8.36 -15.69
C GLY A 131 10.51 8.92 -14.60
N GLN A 132 11.48 8.13 -14.11
CA GLN A 132 12.47 8.51 -13.09
C GLN A 132 13.72 9.21 -13.66
N GLU A 133 13.93 9.14 -14.99
CA GLU A 133 14.92 9.94 -15.76
C GLU A 133 14.32 11.28 -16.18
#